data_AF-A0A1F6TRM3-F1
#
_entry.id   AF-A0A1F6TRM3-F1
#
_cell.length_a   1.000
_cell.length_b   1.000
_cell.length_c   1.000
_cell.angle_alpha   90.00
_cell.angle_beta   90.00
_cell.angle_gamma   90.00
#
_symmetry.space_group_name_H-M   'P 1'
#
loop_
_entity.id
_entity.type
_entity.pdbx_description
1 polymer ?
#
loop_
_entity_poly.entity_id
_entity_poly.type
_entity_poly.pdbx_seq_one_letter_code
_entity_poly.pdbx_strand_id
1 'polypeptide(L)'
;MTSGAKKVSIVLGAALALFIAIVLGAAVFLGVFQTVAVEAKTAGPYRIAYLPHTGPYHETRLTIERVAEELKRRDIRFGDAVGIYFDDPAQVPAGQLRSRGGVLVPDEAMLPESVREEIVPPRLVAAAQFHGSPMIGALKVYPKMAQWMSANRYVVAGPALEVYRGDGVVEYQFPIAPK
;
A
#
# COMPACT_ATOMS: atom_id res chain seq x y z
N MET A 1 -34.84 -4.86 46.44
CA MET A 1 -34.51 -3.97 45.30
C MET A 1 -33.04 -4.06 44.80
N THR A 2 -32.17 -4.88 45.41
CA THR A 2 -30.71 -4.89 45.11
C THR A 2 -30.27 -5.88 44.01
N SER A 3 -31.09 -6.88 43.67
CA SER A 3 -30.75 -7.92 42.67
C SER A 3 -30.79 -7.42 41.22
N GLY A 4 -31.72 -6.53 40.89
CA GLY A 4 -31.86 -5.96 39.53
C GLY A 4 -30.69 -5.05 39.14
N ALA A 5 -30.25 -4.18 40.05
CA ALA A 5 -29.13 -3.27 39.81
C ALA A 5 -27.81 -4.04 39.56
N LYS A 6 -27.53 -5.09 40.34
CA LYS A 6 -26.34 -5.95 40.12
C LYS A 6 -26.37 -6.64 38.74
N LYS A 7 -27.53 -7.15 38.31
CA LYS A 7 -27.69 -7.77 36.99
C LYS A 7 -27.44 -6.77 35.86
N VAL A 8 -27.97 -5.55 35.97
CA VAL A 8 -27.74 -4.47 35.00
C VAL A 8 -26.25 -4.10 34.92
N SER A 9 -25.56 -3.94 36.06
CA SER A 9 -24.12 -3.62 36.06
C SER A 9 -23.26 -4.73 35.43
N ILE A 10 -23.61 -6.00 35.66
CA ILE A 10 -22.91 -7.14 35.04
C ILE A 10 -23.10 -7.13 33.52
N VAL A 11 -24.33 -6.92 33.04
CA VAL A 11 -24.62 -6.84 31.59
C VAL A 11 -23.89 -5.66 30.95
N LEU A 12 -23.88 -4.50 31.59
CA LEU A 12 -23.19 -3.31 31.09
C LEU A 12 -21.66 -3.53 31.04
N GLY A 13 -21.09 -4.16 32.07
CA GLY A 13 -19.67 -4.52 32.11
C GLY A 13 -19.30 -5.52 31.01
N ALA A 14 -20.13 -6.54 30.79
CA ALA A 14 -19.93 -7.53 29.73
C ALA A 14 -20.03 -6.88 28.33
N ALA A 15 -21.01 -6.00 28.11
CA ALA A 15 -21.16 -5.27 26.87
C ALA A 15 -19.96 -4.34 26.59
N LEU A 16 -19.46 -3.64 27.61
CA LEU A 16 -18.26 -2.81 27.48
C LEU A 16 -17.01 -3.64 27.18
N ALA A 17 -16.82 -4.77 27.87
CA ALA A 17 -15.70 -5.67 27.62
C ALA A 17 -15.73 -6.22 26.19
N LEU A 18 -16.91 -6.61 25.70
CA LEU A 18 -17.11 -7.06 24.32
C LEU A 18 -16.80 -5.94 23.32
N PHE A 19 -17.28 -4.72 23.56
CA PHE A 19 -16.99 -3.57 22.71
C PHE A 19 -15.48 -3.30 22.62
N ILE A 20 -14.78 -3.30 23.76
CA ILE A 20 -13.32 -3.14 23.81
C ILE A 20 -12.62 -4.26 23.03
N ALA A 21 -13.05 -5.51 23.20
CA ALA A 21 -12.48 -6.64 22.48
C ALA A 21 -12.67 -6.50 20.95
N ILE A 22 -13.84 -6.04 20.49
CA ILE A 22 -14.10 -5.77 19.08
C ILE A 22 -13.19 -4.65 18.55
N VAL A 23 -13.07 -3.54 19.28
CA VAL A 23 -12.22 -2.41 18.88
C VAL A 23 -10.75 -2.82 18.82
N LEU A 24 -10.27 -3.55 19.82
CA LEU A 24 -8.89 -4.07 19.84
C LEU A 24 -8.65 -5.07 18.72
N GLY A 25 -9.59 -5.99 18.49
CA GLY A 25 -9.54 -6.93 17.38
C GLY A 25 -9.46 -6.22 16.03
N ALA A 26 -10.28 -5.19 15.82
CA ALA A 26 -10.23 -4.37 14.61
C ALA A 26 -8.90 -3.62 14.48
N ALA A 27 -8.37 -3.05 15.57
CA ALA A 27 -7.08 -2.35 15.55
C ALA A 27 -5.92 -3.30 15.20
N VAL A 28 -5.93 -4.53 15.71
CA VAL A 28 -4.98 -5.58 15.34
C VAL A 28 -5.12 -5.94 13.86
N PHE A 29 -6.35 -6.21 13.41
CA PHE A 29 -6.63 -6.57 12.01
C PHE A 29 -6.20 -5.48 11.02
N LEU A 30 -6.38 -4.21 11.37
CA LEU A 30 -5.99 -3.07 10.52
C LEU A 30 -4.48 -2.76 10.56
N GLY A 31 -3.69 -3.44 11.41
CA GLY A 31 -2.25 -3.25 11.52
C GLY A 31 -1.80 -2.08 12.40
N VAL A 32 -2.70 -1.55 13.26
CA VAL A 32 -2.42 -0.37 14.12
C VAL A 32 -1.20 -0.60 15.02
N PHE A 33 -1.01 -1.82 15.52
CA PHE A 33 0.11 -2.17 16.40
C PHE A 33 1.32 -2.78 15.68
N GLN A 34 1.28 -2.92 14.35
CA GLN A 34 2.38 -3.52 13.60
C GLN A 34 3.65 -2.65 13.67
N THR A 35 4.81 -3.25 13.90
CA THR A 35 6.09 -2.56 13.77
C THR A 35 6.55 -2.56 12.31
N VAL A 36 7.14 -1.46 11.85
CA VAL A 36 7.68 -1.35 10.49
C VAL A 36 9.20 -1.53 10.56
N ALA A 37 9.68 -2.59 9.93
CA ALA A 37 11.10 -2.79 9.64
C ALA A 37 11.40 -2.27 8.23
N VAL A 38 12.48 -1.51 8.10
CA VAL A 38 12.96 -0.98 6.81
C VAL A 38 14.32 -1.57 6.55
N GLU A 39 14.53 -2.08 5.34
CA GLU A 39 15.80 -2.62 4.87
C GLU A 39 16.17 -2.04 3.50
N ALA A 40 17.46 -2.01 3.19
CA ALA A 40 17.90 -1.81 1.81
C ALA A 40 17.97 -3.17 1.10
N LYS A 41 17.37 -3.26 -0.09
CA LYS A 41 17.48 -4.44 -0.95
C LYS A 41 17.47 -4.04 -2.42
N THR A 42 17.98 -4.92 -3.27
CA THR A 42 17.76 -4.80 -4.72
C THR A 42 16.35 -5.31 -5.04
N ALA A 43 15.55 -4.50 -5.72
CA ALA A 43 14.20 -4.84 -6.16
C ALA A 43 14.06 -4.66 -7.68
N GLY A 44 13.08 -5.35 -8.27
CA GLY A 44 12.94 -5.49 -9.72
C GLY A 44 13.75 -6.66 -10.30
N PRO A 45 13.77 -6.82 -11.63
CA PRO A 45 13.07 -5.98 -12.59
C PRO A 45 11.55 -6.16 -12.48
N TYR A 46 10.80 -5.13 -12.86
CA TYR A 46 9.34 -5.19 -13.00
C TYR A 46 8.94 -4.74 -14.40
N ARG A 47 8.04 -5.50 -15.02
CA ARG A 47 7.29 -5.07 -16.19
C ARG A 47 5.85 -4.79 -15.74
N ILE A 48 5.40 -3.56 -15.92
CA ILE A 48 4.16 -3.06 -15.35
C ILE A 48 3.24 -2.60 -16.49
N ALA A 49 2.06 -3.20 -16.57
CA ALA A 49 0.96 -2.65 -17.35
C ALA A 49 0.21 -1.65 -16.47
N TYR A 50 0.03 -0.41 -16.93
CA TYR A 50 -0.56 0.65 -16.10
C TYR A 50 -1.41 1.65 -16.88
N LEU A 51 -2.18 2.43 -16.13
CA LEU A 51 -2.81 3.67 -16.58
C LEU A 51 -2.40 4.83 -15.65
N PRO A 52 -2.19 6.04 -16.20
CA PRO A 52 -1.94 7.22 -15.37
C PRO A 52 -3.22 7.65 -14.66
N HIS A 53 -3.05 8.24 -13.49
CA HIS A 53 -4.10 8.78 -12.66
C HIS A 53 -3.70 10.16 -12.12
N THR A 54 -4.67 11.07 -12.02
CA THR A 54 -4.50 12.36 -11.36
C THR A 54 -5.72 12.62 -10.49
N GLY A 55 -5.48 12.84 -9.20
CA GLY A 55 -6.53 12.91 -8.19
C GLY A 55 -6.14 12.21 -6.89
N PRO A 56 -7.06 12.10 -5.92
CA PRO A 56 -6.77 11.55 -4.61
C PRO A 56 -6.20 10.12 -4.69
N TYR A 57 -5.11 9.84 -3.96
CA TYR A 57 -4.44 8.53 -4.09
C TYR A 57 -5.29 7.31 -3.75
N HIS A 58 -6.31 7.43 -2.90
CA HIS A 58 -7.23 6.34 -2.60
C HIS A 58 -8.06 5.89 -3.83
N GLU A 59 -8.15 6.73 -4.86
CA GLU A 59 -8.80 6.41 -6.14
C GLU A 59 -7.86 5.69 -7.13
N THR A 60 -6.55 5.62 -6.83
CA THR A 60 -5.58 4.84 -7.66
C THR A 60 -6.02 3.38 -7.81
N ARG A 61 -6.70 2.82 -6.80
CA ARG A 61 -7.30 1.48 -6.86
C ARG A 61 -8.27 1.31 -8.03
N LEU A 62 -9.09 2.33 -8.34
CA LEU A 62 -10.01 2.28 -9.49
C LEU A 62 -9.23 2.21 -10.81
N THR A 63 -8.06 2.84 -10.87
CA THR A 63 -7.18 2.77 -12.04
C THR A 63 -6.54 1.39 -12.20
N ILE A 64 -6.09 0.78 -11.09
CA ILE A 64 -5.60 -0.61 -11.04
C ILE A 64 -6.69 -1.57 -11.54
N GLU A 65 -7.91 -1.44 -11.02
CA GLU A 65 -9.05 -2.29 -11.39
C GLU A 65 -9.35 -2.20 -12.89
N ARG A 66 -9.33 -0.99 -13.46
CA ARG A 66 -9.51 -0.79 -14.91
C ARG A 66 -8.45 -1.50 -15.75
N VAL A 67 -7.18 -1.47 -15.33
CA VAL A 67 -6.10 -2.19 -16.03
C VAL A 67 -6.31 -3.70 -15.93
N ALA A 68 -6.58 -4.21 -14.73
CA ALA A 68 -6.78 -5.63 -14.49
C ALA A 68 -7.97 -6.18 -15.29
N GLU A 69 -9.09 -5.44 -15.35
CA GLU A 69 -10.24 -5.80 -16.17
C GLU A 69 -9.92 -5.83 -17.67
N GLU A 70 -9.10 -4.89 -18.15
CA GLU A 70 -8.74 -4.80 -19.57
C GLU A 70 -7.88 -5.97 -20.03
N LEU A 71 -6.95 -6.41 -19.17
CA LEU A 71 -6.14 -7.60 -19.39
C LEU A 71 -6.99 -8.87 -19.28
N LYS A 72 -7.88 -8.94 -18.27
CA LYS A 72 -8.78 -10.09 -18.07
C LYS A 72 -9.72 -10.32 -19.25
N ARG A 73 -10.27 -9.26 -19.86
CA ARG A 73 -11.12 -9.34 -21.07
C ARG A 73 -10.42 -9.96 -22.28
N ARG A 74 -9.10 -10.06 -22.26
CA ARG A 74 -8.25 -10.58 -23.34
C ARG A 74 -7.48 -11.84 -22.94
N ASP A 75 -7.85 -12.44 -21.80
CA ASP A 75 -7.20 -13.62 -21.25
C ASP A 75 -5.68 -13.45 -21.01
N ILE A 76 -5.24 -12.20 -20.79
CA ILE A 76 -3.85 -11.88 -20.47
C ILE A 76 -3.65 -12.10 -18.97
N ARG A 77 -2.71 -12.98 -18.62
CA ARG A 77 -2.31 -13.21 -17.22
C ARG A 77 -1.51 -12.02 -16.69
N PHE A 78 -1.76 -11.70 -15.43
CA PHE A 78 -1.03 -10.66 -14.68
C PHE A 78 -0.81 -11.11 -13.23
N GLY A 79 0.16 -10.49 -12.57
CA GLY A 79 0.54 -10.73 -11.18
C GLY A 79 -0.05 -9.69 -10.23
N ASP A 80 0.74 -9.32 -9.21
CA ASP A 80 0.31 -8.40 -8.17
C ASP A 80 -0.06 -7.00 -8.71
N ALA A 81 -0.98 -6.34 -8.01
CA ALA A 81 -1.33 -4.96 -8.27
C ALA A 81 -0.19 -4.01 -7.84
N VAL A 82 -0.04 -2.90 -8.56
CA VAL A 82 1.02 -1.93 -8.34
C VAL A 82 0.48 -0.50 -8.35
N GLY A 83 0.95 0.30 -7.39
CA GLY A 83 0.79 1.75 -7.37
C GLY A 83 2.15 2.45 -7.47
N ILE A 84 2.26 3.47 -8.31
CA ILE A 84 3.45 4.34 -8.38
C ILE A 84 3.01 5.76 -8.04
N TYR A 85 3.64 6.37 -7.03
CA TYR A 85 3.23 7.64 -6.43
C TYR A 85 4.33 8.68 -6.59
N PHE A 86 4.00 9.82 -7.23
CA PHE A 86 4.99 10.80 -7.67
C PHE A 86 5.11 12.01 -6.74
N ASP A 87 4.05 12.31 -6.01
CA ASP A 87 3.90 13.55 -5.26
C ASP A 87 3.72 13.26 -3.76
N ASP A 88 4.20 14.18 -2.91
CA ASP A 88 3.95 14.16 -1.47
C ASP A 88 2.53 14.68 -1.18
N PRO A 89 1.61 13.86 -0.63
CA PRO A 89 0.24 14.28 -0.33
C PRO A 89 0.14 15.34 0.79
N ALA A 90 1.21 15.57 1.54
CA ALA A 90 1.28 16.69 2.49
C ALA A 90 1.61 18.03 1.81
N GLN A 91 2.15 18.00 0.58
CA GLN A 91 2.60 19.19 -0.16
C GLN A 91 1.75 19.49 -1.39
N VAL A 92 1.20 18.45 -2.04
CA VAL A 92 0.43 18.58 -3.27
C VAL A 92 -1.06 18.40 -2.99
N PRO A 93 -1.94 19.31 -3.44
CA PRO A 93 -3.38 19.18 -3.25
C PRO A 93 -3.94 17.88 -3.80
N ALA A 94 -4.92 17.29 -3.11
CA ALA A 94 -5.45 15.97 -3.45
C ALA A 94 -5.91 15.84 -4.92
N GLY A 95 -6.52 16.86 -5.51
CA GLY A 95 -6.96 16.87 -6.91
C GLY A 95 -5.84 16.98 -7.95
N GLN A 96 -4.58 17.19 -7.53
CA GLN A 96 -3.41 17.35 -8.39
C GLN A 96 -2.37 16.25 -8.20
N LEU A 97 -2.57 15.35 -7.24
CA LEU A 97 -1.69 14.22 -6.98
C LEU A 97 -1.62 13.31 -8.21
N ARG A 98 -0.42 12.93 -8.63
CA ARG A 98 -0.19 12.04 -9.77
C ARG A 98 0.21 10.67 -9.29
N SER A 99 -0.42 9.66 -9.88
CA SER A 99 -0.05 8.26 -9.67
C SER A 99 -0.16 7.45 -10.97
N ARG A 100 0.37 6.24 -10.94
CA ARG A 100 0.06 5.20 -11.93
C ARG A 100 -0.52 4.01 -11.17
N GLY A 101 -1.64 3.50 -11.66
CA GLY A 101 -2.26 2.28 -11.17
C GLY A 101 -2.12 1.19 -12.23
N GLY A 102 -1.61 0.03 -11.83
CA GLY A 102 -1.35 -1.06 -12.75
C GLY A 102 -1.20 -2.42 -12.09
N VAL A 103 -0.66 -3.36 -12.85
CA VAL A 103 -0.35 -4.73 -12.41
C VAL A 103 0.98 -5.18 -12.99
N LEU A 104 1.66 -6.10 -12.30
CA LEU A 104 2.82 -6.80 -12.85
C LEU A 104 2.38 -7.71 -13.99
N VAL A 105 3.17 -7.79 -15.06
CA VAL A 105 2.91 -8.68 -16.19
C VAL A 105 4.17 -9.48 -16.54
N PRO A 106 4.03 -10.72 -17.03
CA PRO A 106 5.17 -11.50 -17.49
C PRO A 106 5.75 -10.91 -18.79
N ASP A 107 7.00 -11.20 -19.12
CA ASP A 107 7.72 -10.59 -20.25
C ASP A 107 7.09 -10.93 -21.61
N GLU A 108 6.44 -12.08 -21.73
CA GLU A 108 5.74 -12.53 -22.94
C GLU A 108 4.34 -11.94 -23.12
N ALA A 109 3.81 -11.20 -22.13
CA ALA A 109 2.46 -10.63 -22.24
C ALA A 109 2.37 -9.60 -23.38
N MET A 110 1.42 -9.80 -24.28
CA MET A 110 1.11 -8.83 -25.34
C MET A 110 0.07 -7.84 -24.82
N LEU A 111 0.52 -6.64 -24.44
CA LEU A 111 -0.35 -5.62 -23.86
C LEU A 111 -1.23 -4.96 -24.95
N PRO A 112 -2.53 -4.72 -24.68
CA PRO A 112 -3.37 -3.97 -25.59
C PRO A 112 -2.95 -2.49 -25.64
N GLU A 113 -3.19 -1.80 -26.76
CA GLU A 113 -2.87 -0.37 -26.91
C GLU A 113 -3.55 0.54 -25.88
N SER A 114 -4.63 0.05 -25.26
CA SER A 114 -5.39 0.75 -24.23
C SER A 114 -4.67 0.84 -22.88
N VAL A 115 -3.61 0.06 -22.64
CA VAL A 115 -2.78 0.13 -21.43
C VAL A 115 -1.35 0.53 -21.78
N ARG A 116 -0.68 1.23 -20.86
CA ARG A 116 0.72 1.65 -21.03
C ARG A 116 1.65 0.65 -20.37
N GLU A 117 2.90 0.68 -20.77
CA GLU A 117 3.96 -0.17 -20.22
C GLU A 117 5.03 0.68 -19.51
N GLU A 118 5.50 0.19 -18.38
CA GLU A 118 6.68 0.69 -17.68
C GLU A 118 7.59 -0.47 -17.29
N ILE A 119 8.88 -0.35 -17.63
CA ILE A 119 9.92 -1.26 -17.20
C ILE A 119 10.71 -0.59 -16.08
N VAL A 120 10.66 -1.17 -14.89
CA VAL A 120 11.48 -0.78 -13.75
C VAL A 120 12.68 -1.73 -13.71
N PRO A 121 13.90 -1.27 -14.04
CA PRO A 121 15.08 -2.13 -13.95
C PRO A 121 15.40 -2.47 -12.49
N PRO A 122 16.26 -3.48 -12.25
CA PRO A 122 16.76 -3.77 -10.92
C PRO A 122 17.39 -2.51 -10.31
N ARG A 123 16.96 -2.13 -9.12
CA ARG A 123 17.44 -0.92 -8.43
C ARG A 123 17.50 -1.12 -6.93
N LEU A 124 18.39 -0.37 -6.28
CA LEU A 124 18.45 -0.34 -4.82
C LEU A 124 17.24 0.43 -4.29
N VAL A 125 16.51 -0.19 -3.36
CA VAL A 125 15.36 0.42 -2.70
C VAL A 125 15.50 0.31 -1.19
N ALA A 126 14.98 1.31 -0.47
CA ALA A 126 14.48 1.07 0.88
C ALA A 126 13.16 0.33 0.74
N ALA A 127 13.00 -0.80 1.43
CA ALA A 127 11.81 -1.63 1.39
C ALA A 127 11.23 -1.85 2.78
N ALA A 128 9.91 -1.92 2.85
CA ALA A 128 9.18 -2.31 4.04
C ALA A 128 7.90 -3.05 3.66
N GLN A 129 7.48 -3.99 4.50
CA GLN A 129 6.21 -4.70 4.34
C GLN A 129 5.24 -4.32 5.45
N PHE A 130 3.97 -4.18 5.10
CA PHE A 130 2.88 -3.90 6.03
C PHE A 130 1.71 -4.83 5.76
N HIS A 131 1.07 -5.32 6.81
CA HIS A 131 -0.09 -6.19 6.73
C HIS A 131 -1.28 -5.51 7.41
N GLY A 132 -2.38 -5.36 6.70
CA GLY A 132 -3.57 -4.65 7.16
C GLY A 132 -4.01 -3.55 6.20
N SER A 133 -4.50 -2.44 6.73
CA SER A 133 -5.02 -1.36 5.88
C SER A 133 -3.90 -0.63 5.12
N PRO A 134 -3.97 -0.49 3.78
CA PRO A 134 -2.99 0.30 3.03
C PRO A 134 -2.89 1.76 3.49
N MET A 135 -4.00 2.35 3.94
CA MET A 135 -4.01 3.71 4.50
C MET A 135 -3.18 3.79 5.79
N ILE A 136 -3.36 2.85 6.71
CA ILE A 136 -2.56 2.79 7.94
C ILE A 136 -1.10 2.46 7.62
N GLY A 137 -0.88 1.58 6.64
CA GLY A 137 0.44 1.23 6.14
C GLY A 137 1.19 2.46 5.66
N ALA A 138 0.63 3.25 4.74
CA ALA A 138 1.24 4.48 4.25
C ALA A 138 1.57 5.47 5.39
N LEU A 139 0.63 5.68 6.33
CA LEU A 139 0.81 6.58 7.48
C LEU A 139 1.97 6.16 8.41
N LYS A 140 2.28 4.86 8.49
CA LYS A 140 3.33 4.34 9.37
C LYS A 140 4.65 4.11 8.64
N VAL A 141 4.58 3.59 7.42
CA VAL A 141 5.73 3.15 6.63
C VAL A 141 6.50 4.35 6.09
N TYR A 142 5.83 5.34 5.49
CA TYR A 142 6.51 6.47 4.84
C TYR A 142 7.38 7.27 5.82
N PRO A 143 6.89 7.69 7.02
CA PRO A 143 7.74 8.38 7.99
C PRO A 143 8.89 7.51 8.48
N LYS A 144 8.66 6.20 8.66
CA LYS A 144 9.71 5.28 9.11
C LYS A 144 10.80 5.10 8.07
N MET A 145 10.44 5.00 6.79
CA MET A 145 11.38 4.94 5.68
C MET A 145 12.19 6.24 5.57
N ALA A 146 11.55 7.40 5.70
CA ALA A 146 12.24 8.69 5.72
C ALA A 146 13.29 8.77 6.83
N GLN A 147 12.94 8.37 8.06
CA GLN A 147 13.87 8.31 9.19
C GLN A 147 15.04 7.34 8.91
N TRP A 148 14.72 6.14 8.40
CA TRP A 148 15.72 5.12 8.11
C TRP A 148 16.69 5.59 7.02
N MET A 149 16.20 6.18 5.92
CA MET A 149 17.04 6.71 4.84
C MET A 149 17.97 7.81 5.36
N SER A 150 17.45 8.74 6.16
CA SER A 150 18.26 9.80 6.77
C SER A 150 19.37 9.25 7.66
N ALA A 151 19.06 8.26 8.51
CA ALA A 151 20.04 7.63 9.40
C ALA A 151 21.13 6.86 8.64
N ASN A 152 20.78 6.25 7.49
CA ASN A 152 21.68 5.45 6.67
C ASN A 152 22.32 6.23 5.51
N ARG A 153 22.20 7.57 5.50
CA ARG A 153 22.76 8.45 4.46
C ARG A 153 22.28 8.11 3.04
N TYR A 154 20.99 7.84 2.90
CA TYR A 154 20.33 7.69 1.61
C TYR A 154 19.41 8.88 1.30
N VAL A 155 19.21 9.14 0.02
CA VAL A 155 18.20 10.06 -0.52
C VAL A 155 17.27 9.31 -1.47
N VAL A 156 16.04 9.82 -1.62
CA VAL A 156 15.07 9.27 -2.57
C VAL A 156 15.52 9.56 -3.99
N ALA A 157 15.53 8.53 -4.84
CA ALA A 157 16.02 8.57 -6.21
C ALA A 157 14.91 8.33 -7.26
N GLY A 158 13.63 8.39 -6.85
CA GLY A 158 12.51 8.18 -7.75
C GLY A 158 11.16 8.09 -7.01
N PRO A 159 10.06 7.88 -7.74
CA PRO A 159 8.73 7.75 -7.14
C PRO A 159 8.63 6.50 -6.27
N ALA A 160 7.78 6.56 -5.25
CA ALA A 160 7.44 5.41 -4.43
C ALA A 160 6.69 4.37 -5.27
N LEU A 161 7.00 3.10 -5.07
CA LEU A 161 6.31 1.96 -5.69
C LEU A 161 5.73 1.08 -4.58
N GLU A 162 4.44 0.77 -4.66
CA GLU A 162 3.75 -0.15 -3.77
C GLU A 162 3.33 -1.38 -4.55
N VAL A 163 3.67 -2.57 -4.03
CA VAL A 163 3.20 -3.87 -4.56
C VAL A 163 2.17 -4.45 -3.59
N TYR A 164 0.92 -4.55 -4.04
CA TYR A 164 -0.18 -5.11 -3.27
C TYR A 164 -0.26 -6.62 -3.51
N ARG A 165 0.20 -7.40 -2.54
CA ARG A 165 0.23 -8.86 -2.60
C ARG A 165 -1.17 -9.45 -2.34
N GLY A 166 -1.45 -10.61 -2.92
CA GLY A 166 -2.73 -11.30 -2.78
C GLY A 166 -3.06 -11.77 -1.35
N ASP A 167 -2.10 -11.78 -0.43
CA ASP A 167 -2.26 -12.17 0.98
C ASP A 167 -2.55 -10.98 1.93
N GLY A 168 -2.78 -9.77 1.38
CA GLY A 168 -3.06 -8.57 2.17
C GLY A 168 -1.80 -7.83 2.65
N VAL A 169 -0.61 -8.27 2.22
CA VAL A 169 0.64 -7.55 2.43
C VAL A 169 0.84 -6.48 1.36
N VAL A 170 1.25 -5.29 1.78
CA VAL A 170 1.75 -4.25 0.87
C VAL A 170 3.25 -4.11 1.07
N GLU A 171 4.02 -4.28 -0.01
CA GLU A 171 5.44 -3.96 -0.02
C GLU A 171 5.65 -2.55 -0.58
N TYR A 172 6.22 -1.68 0.25
CA TYR A 172 6.56 -0.30 -0.10
C TYR A 172 8.02 -0.25 -0.51
N GLN A 173 8.31 0.41 -1.62
CA GLN A 173 9.64 0.54 -2.17
C GLN A 173 9.94 2.00 -2.52
N PHE A 174 10.97 2.55 -1.92
CA PHE A 174 11.51 3.86 -2.27
C PHE A 174 12.85 3.64 -2.95
N PRO A 175 13.02 4.04 -4.22
CA PRO A 175 14.33 4.04 -4.86
C PRO A 175 15.27 4.92 -4.05
N ILE A 176 16.47 4.41 -3.75
CA ILE A 176 17.46 5.14 -2.95
C ILE A 176 18.80 5.25 -3.66
N ALA A 177 19.48 6.37 -3.42
CA ALA A 177 20.87 6.61 -3.78
C ALA A 177 21.66 7.09 -2.56
N PRO A 178 22.95 6.75 -2.44
CA PRO A 178 23.81 7.31 -1.39
C PRO A 178 23.82 8.84 -1.43
N LYS A 179 23.85 9.46 -0.25
CA LYS A 179 23.96 10.90 -0.05
C LYS A 179 25.40 11.38 -0.08
#